data_AF-A0A3D2S3V7-F1
#
_entry.id   AF-A0A3D2S3V7-F1
#
_cell.length_a   1.000
_cell.length_b   1.000
_cell.length_c   1.000
_cell.angle_alpha   90.00
_cell.angle_beta   90.00
_cell.angle_gamma   90.00
#
_symmetry.space_group_name_H-M   'P 1'
#
loop_
_entity.id
_entity.type
_entity.pdbx_description
1 polymer ?
#
loop_
_entity_poly.entity_id
_entity_poly.type
_entity_poly.pdbx_seq_one_letter_code
_entity_poly.pdbx_strand_id
1 'polypeptide(L)'
;MDIRLPRPVYTVLFIMVLFVLTASQLISQENSENQNIVAFEIQSLLYKKCYDCHGVDRQKSGLRLDDRPRALAGGNSKKAGIVPGDAVASAIVHRITLPSDHESAMPPKDREKLTSDEILKIIHWIYSGANWPTYTDDQELDIEKPVQETVQETVSSPSDKVEGQVDFNRDILPVFAKNCIKCHGTDDKAADLGLDSAIALSEANADGKIIVPGNPEESELFKRISLPVDDGDIMPPTDAGDPLTQEQIGLIRQWIEEGANFGETGSEDETTDSEVELVQVPPASDQAMVALEVKGALAVPLAQNTNFIQVDFSQVSDQIGDEHLSLLTPVAEQLSWLNLSKSKVSDAGLELLTKFTNLKRLHLENTEIGDAGLAHLKSLPNLEYLNLYGTNISDTGLQELTDLKNLKKIYLWRTKVTEEGIPQLRAARPELEINFGWEYELKQKLLDRLEEPVSKSLELSQTAAISAIVSLVV
;
A
#
# COMPACT_ATOMS: atom_id res chain seq x y z
N MET A 1 31.43 -39.63 17.67
CA MET A 1 32.14 -38.64 18.51
C MET A 1 31.09 -37.91 19.31
N ASP A 2 30.90 -38.25 20.58
CA ASP A 2 29.83 -37.66 21.40
C ASP A 2 30.25 -36.26 21.88
N ILE A 3 29.88 -35.22 21.13
CA ILE A 3 30.10 -33.83 21.54
C ILE A 3 29.07 -33.46 22.62
N ARG A 4 29.32 -33.91 23.85
CA ARG A 4 28.53 -33.50 25.02
C ARG A 4 28.91 -32.07 25.39
N LEU A 5 28.06 -31.10 25.00
CA LEU A 5 28.23 -29.71 25.40
C LEU A 5 28.27 -29.58 26.94
N PRO A 6 29.16 -28.73 27.49
CA PRO A 6 29.32 -28.61 28.93
C PRO A 6 28.08 -27.98 29.56
N ARG A 7 27.66 -28.49 30.73
CA ARG A 7 26.45 -28.10 31.48
C ARG A 7 26.08 -26.59 31.48
N PRO A 8 26.99 -25.62 31.72
CA PRO A 8 26.62 -24.20 31.68
C PRO A 8 26.03 -23.73 30.34
N VAL A 9 26.40 -24.35 29.20
CA VAL A 9 25.85 -23.99 27.88
C VAL A 9 24.35 -24.28 27.81
N TYR A 10 23.91 -25.42 28.36
CA TYR A 10 22.48 -25.75 28.45
C TYR A 10 21.72 -24.75 29.33
N THR A 11 22.31 -24.33 30.46
CA THR A 11 21.69 -23.33 31.35
C THR A 11 21.53 -21.98 30.64
N VAL A 12 22.54 -21.52 29.91
CA VAL A 12 22.49 -20.25 29.17
C VAL A 12 21.48 -20.32 28.01
N LEU A 13 21.46 -21.42 27.25
CA LEU A 13 20.46 -21.62 26.18
C LEU A 13 19.03 -21.61 26.73
N PHE A 14 18.79 -22.30 27.84
CA PHE A 14 17.47 -22.40 28.46
C PHE A 14 16.99 -21.04 29.02
N ILE A 15 17.90 -20.25 29.60
CA ILE A 15 17.61 -18.87 30.03
C ILE A 15 17.30 -17.98 28.83
N MET A 16 18.05 -18.05 27.73
CA MET A 16 17.75 -17.27 26.52
C MET A 16 16.40 -17.65 25.91
N VAL A 17 16.07 -18.95 25.82
CA VAL A 17 14.76 -19.41 25.31
C VAL A 17 13.61 -18.94 26.20
N LEU A 18 13.76 -18.99 27.53
CA LEU A 18 12.76 -18.39 28.43
C LEU A 18 12.64 -16.88 28.21
N PHE A 19 13.76 -16.16 28.09
CA PHE A 19 13.76 -14.71 27.94
C PHE A 19 13.07 -14.25 26.65
N VAL A 20 13.32 -14.96 25.54
CA VAL A 20 12.62 -14.75 24.26
C VAL A 20 11.13 -15.05 24.40
N LEU A 21 10.74 -16.17 25.02
CA LEU A 21 9.33 -16.50 25.25
C LEU A 21 8.61 -15.43 26.10
N THR A 22 9.24 -14.95 27.18
CA THR A 22 8.67 -13.86 28.00
C THR A 22 8.61 -12.53 27.25
N ALA A 23 9.59 -12.22 26.40
CA ALA A 23 9.57 -11.02 25.58
C ALA A 23 8.43 -11.08 24.53
N SER A 24 8.25 -12.22 23.86
CA SER A 24 7.12 -12.42 22.94
C SER A 24 5.76 -12.33 23.65
N GLN A 25 5.65 -12.83 24.88
CA GLN A 25 4.43 -12.69 25.68
C GLN A 25 4.17 -11.24 26.11
N LEU A 26 5.20 -10.50 26.54
CA LEU A 26 5.08 -9.08 26.88
C LEU A 26 4.67 -8.23 25.67
N ILE A 27 5.32 -8.41 24.52
CA ILE A 27 4.98 -7.72 23.26
C ILE A 27 3.55 -8.07 22.81
N SER A 28 3.13 -9.33 22.96
CA SER A 28 1.76 -9.75 22.67
C SER A 28 0.73 -9.13 23.62
N GLN A 29 1.06 -8.97 24.90
CA GLN A 29 0.19 -8.34 25.89
C GLN A 29 0.08 -6.84 25.64
N GLU A 30 1.20 -6.12 25.50
CA GLU A 30 1.27 -4.69 25.22
C GLU A 30 0.50 -4.32 23.94
N ASN A 31 0.66 -5.11 22.87
CA ASN A 31 -0.11 -4.94 21.64
C ASN A 31 -1.63 -5.18 21.86
N SER A 32 -2.01 -6.17 22.67
CA SER A 32 -3.43 -6.45 22.96
C SER A 32 -4.09 -5.37 23.83
N GLU A 33 -3.36 -4.81 24.79
CA GLU A 33 -3.84 -3.70 25.64
C GLU A 33 -4.02 -2.42 24.81
N ASN A 34 -3.05 -2.10 23.95
CA ASN A 34 -3.12 -0.96 23.03
C ASN A 34 -4.30 -1.08 22.03
N GLN A 35 -4.50 -2.26 21.44
CA GLN A 35 -5.67 -2.53 20.57
C GLN A 35 -7.01 -2.35 21.31
N ASN A 36 -7.10 -2.74 22.59
CA ASN A 36 -8.31 -2.57 23.38
C ASN A 36 -8.59 -1.09 23.72
N ILE A 37 -7.55 -0.29 23.98
CA ILE A 37 -7.67 1.17 24.19
C ILE A 37 -8.26 1.84 22.94
N VAL A 38 -7.69 1.58 21.75
CA VAL A 38 -8.21 2.11 20.48
C VAL A 38 -9.66 1.67 20.26
N ALA A 39 -10.01 0.42 20.59
CA ALA A 39 -11.39 -0.06 20.51
C ALA A 39 -12.36 0.74 21.39
N PHE A 40 -11.98 1.09 22.62
CA PHE A 40 -12.79 1.92 23.52
C PHE A 40 -12.96 3.37 23.02
N GLU A 41 -11.90 4.00 22.51
CA GLU A 41 -12.00 5.35 21.93
C GLU A 41 -13.02 5.40 20.79
N ILE A 42 -13.02 4.38 19.93
CA ILE A 42 -13.93 4.31 18.78
C ILE A 42 -15.37 4.00 19.22
N GLN A 43 -15.58 3.14 20.22
CA GLN A 43 -16.92 2.96 20.78
C GLN A 43 -17.45 4.26 21.41
N SER A 44 -16.59 5.05 22.07
CA SER A 44 -16.94 6.38 22.60
C SER A 44 -17.31 7.38 21.49
N LEU A 45 -16.54 7.39 20.39
CA LEU A 45 -16.82 8.22 19.21
C LEU A 45 -18.14 7.83 18.51
N LEU A 46 -18.36 6.53 18.28
CA LEU A 46 -19.61 6.02 17.70
C LEU A 46 -20.82 6.25 18.62
N TYR A 47 -20.64 6.14 19.94
CA TYR A 47 -21.65 6.54 20.92
C TYR A 47 -22.03 8.02 20.75
N LYS A 48 -21.04 8.93 20.80
CA LYS A 48 -21.25 10.38 20.71
C LYS A 48 -21.86 10.82 19.37
N LYS A 49 -21.43 10.23 18.24
CA LYS A 49 -21.79 10.71 16.89
C LYS A 49 -22.91 9.92 16.21
N CYS A 50 -23.17 8.66 16.60
CA CYS A 50 -23.98 7.73 15.81
C CYS A 50 -25.12 7.03 16.57
N TYR A 51 -24.98 6.69 17.85
CA TYR A 51 -25.96 5.82 18.54
C TYR A 51 -27.34 6.49 18.74
N ASP A 52 -27.43 7.83 18.73
CA ASP A 52 -28.68 8.60 18.65
C ASP A 52 -29.61 8.21 17.48
N CYS A 53 -29.03 7.67 16.40
CA CYS A 53 -29.74 7.22 15.20
C CYS A 53 -29.50 5.74 14.86
N HIS A 54 -28.44 5.12 15.39
CA HIS A 54 -27.99 3.77 15.06
C HIS A 54 -27.56 2.99 16.32
N GLY A 55 -28.29 3.15 17.42
CA GLY A 55 -28.06 2.48 18.70
C GLY A 55 -29.19 1.51 19.08
N VAL A 56 -29.24 1.11 20.35
CA VAL A 56 -30.32 0.28 20.91
C VAL A 56 -31.70 0.90 20.65
N ASP A 57 -31.87 2.17 21.03
CA ASP A 57 -33.17 2.86 21.13
C ASP A 57 -33.69 3.36 19.76
N ARG A 58 -32.81 3.54 18.77
CA ARG A 58 -33.16 4.00 17.42
C ARG A 58 -32.23 3.38 16.39
N GLN A 59 -32.80 2.69 15.41
CA GLN A 59 -32.08 1.89 14.41
C GLN A 59 -32.49 2.38 13.00
N LYS A 60 -32.09 3.61 12.65
CA LYS A 60 -32.42 4.23 11.35
C LYS A 60 -31.85 3.37 10.22
N SER A 61 -32.68 3.10 9.21
CA SER A 61 -32.39 2.13 8.14
C SER A 61 -32.02 0.72 8.63
N GLY A 62 -32.45 0.31 9.82
CA GLY A 62 -32.12 -1.00 10.42
C GLY A 62 -30.67 -1.17 10.86
N LEU A 63 -29.82 -0.14 10.73
CA LEU A 63 -28.43 -0.16 11.16
C LEU A 63 -28.33 0.09 12.66
N ARG A 64 -27.55 -0.75 13.34
CA ARG A 64 -27.22 -0.66 14.77
C ARG A 64 -25.71 -0.87 14.95
N LEU A 65 -25.03 0.05 15.63
CA LEU A 65 -23.57 0.14 15.70
C LEU A 65 -22.99 -0.20 17.09
N ASP A 66 -23.82 -0.24 18.14
CA ASP A 66 -23.44 -0.62 19.51
C ASP A 66 -23.25 -2.13 19.73
N ASP A 67 -23.42 -2.93 18.68
CA ASP A 67 -23.41 -4.40 18.72
C ASP A 67 -22.65 -4.94 17.51
N ARG A 68 -21.49 -5.58 17.73
CA ARG A 68 -20.58 -6.03 16.64
C ARG A 68 -21.31 -6.76 15.51
N PRO A 69 -22.09 -7.83 15.74
CA PRO A 69 -22.74 -8.57 14.65
C PRO A 69 -23.69 -7.72 13.80
N ARG A 70 -24.49 -6.83 14.42
CA ARG A 70 -25.42 -5.95 13.70
C ARG A 70 -24.71 -4.78 13.00
N ALA A 71 -23.60 -4.31 13.56
CA ALA A 71 -22.77 -3.27 12.95
C ALA A 71 -22.10 -3.76 11.67
N LEU A 72 -21.58 -4.99 11.68
CA LEU A 72 -21.06 -5.63 10.46
C LEU A 72 -22.18 -5.82 9.42
N ALA A 73 -23.36 -6.26 9.85
CA ALA A 73 -24.49 -6.59 8.95
C ALA A 73 -25.09 -5.40 8.16
N GLY A 74 -24.84 -4.15 8.54
CA GLY A 74 -25.22 -2.98 7.72
C GLY A 74 -26.71 -2.65 7.62
N GLY A 75 -27.57 -3.35 8.37
CA GLY A 75 -29.01 -3.12 8.41
C GLY A 75 -29.70 -3.36 7.07
N ASN A 76 -30.65 -2.49 6.73
CA ASN A 76 -31.48 -2.63 5.53
C ASN A 76 -30.77 -2.18 4.23
N SER A 77 -29.49 -1.80 4.30
CA SER A 77 -28.74 -1.22 3.18
C SER A 77 -28.37 -2.22 2.08
N LYS A 78 -28.50 -3.53 2.34
CA LYS A 78 -28.01 -4.65 1.51
C LYS A 78 -26.49 -4.66 1.27
N LYS A 79 -25.73 -3.82 1.97
CA LYS A 79 -24.27 -3.84 2.04
C LYS A 79 -23.85 -4.10 3.48
N ALA A 80 -22.64 -4.60 3.70
CA ALA A 80 -22.05 -4.64 5.03
C ALA A 80 -21.86 -3.20 5.57
N GLY A 81 -22.19 -3.00 6.85
CA GLY A 81 -22.04 -1.71 7.51
C GLY A 81 -20.57 -1.40 7.79
N ILE A 82 -19.90 -2.44 8.30
CA ILE A 82 -18.46 -2.52 8.56
C ILE A 82 -17.98 -3.88 8.04
N VAL A 83 -16.90 -3.90 7.28
CA VAL A 83 -16.15 -5.09 6.86
C VAL A 83 -14.80 -5.02 7.57
N PRO A 84 -14.49 -5.94 8.51
CA PRO A 84 -13.20 -5.99 9.18
C PRO A 84 -12.06 -6.13 8.16
N GLY A 85 -11.05 -5.27 8.23
CA GLY A 85 -9.95 -5.24 7.26
C GLY A 85 -10.24 -4.47 5.97
N ASP A 86 -11.49 -4.10 5.69
CA ASP A 86 -11.88 -3.37 4.48
C ASP A 86 -12.87 -2.23 4.81
N ALA A 87 -12.31 -1.05 5.11
CA ALA A 87 -13.11 0.14 5.30
C ALA A 87 -13.63 0.78 3.99
N VAL A 88 -13.31 0.26 2.81
CA VAL A 88 -13.89 0.71 1.52
C VAL A 88 -15.24 0.04 1.30
N ALA A 89 -15.31 -1.28 1.44
CA ALA A 89 -16.58 -2.02 1.38
C ALA A 89 -17.51 -1.69 2.56
N SER A 90 -16.96 -1.15 3.65
CA SER A 90 -17.71 -0.67 4.82
C SER A 90 -18.61 0.52 4.50
N ALA A 91 -19.91 0.29 4.43
CA ALA A 91 -20.88 1.33 4.11
C ALA A 91 -20.87 2.54 5.08
N ILE A 92 -20.40 2.40 6.33
CA ILE A 92 -20.23 3.54 7.25
C ILE A 92 -19.20 4.55 6.75
N VAL A 93 -18.11 4.10 6.13
CA VAL A 93 -16.98 4.96 5.76
C VAL A 93 -17.32 5.83 4.57
N HIS A 94 -17.87 5.22 3.51
CA HIS A 94 -18.46 5.95 2.39
C HIS A 94 -19.52 6.97 2.85
N ARG A 95 -20.17 6.78 4.00
CA ARG A 95 -21.16 7.74 4.53
C ARG A 95 -20.53 8.93 5.24
N ILE A 96 -19.40 8.76 5.92
CA ILE A 96 -18.73 9.85 6.67
C ILE A 96 -17.77 10.68 5.81
N THR A 97 -17.30 10.16 4.65
CA THR A 97 -16.42 10.89 3.72
C THR A 97 -17.15 11.64 2.58
N LEU A 98 -18.48 11.64 2.57
CA LEU A 98 -19.27 12.40 1.60
C LEU A 98 -19.24 13.91 1.87
N PRO A 99 -19.35 14.76 0.83
CA PRO A 99 -19.44 16.22 0.97
C PRO A 99 -20.47 16.66 2.01
N SER A 100 -20.17 17.77 2.70
CA SER A 100 -20.90 18.20 3.91
C SER A 100 -22.40 18.45 3.67
N ASP A 101 -22.76 18.77 2.43
CA ASP A 101 -24.08 19.07 1.90
C ASP A 101 -24.79 17.90 1.20
N HIS A 102 -24.14 16.75 1.00
CA HIS A 102 -24.70 15.63 0.27
C HIS A 102 -25.82 14.91 1.06
N GLU A 103 -26.94 14.58 0.43
CA GLU A 103 -28.14 14.05 1.13
C GLU A 103 -27.91 12.73 1.87
N SER A 104 -26.88 11.98 1.47
CA SER A 104 -26.50 10.70 2.06
C SER A 104 -25.34 10.78 3.06
N ALA A 105 -24.76 11.95 3.29
CA ALA A 105 -23.65 12.13 4.24
C ALA A 105 -24.09 11.93 5.70
N MET A 106 -23.21 11.37 6.52
CA MET A 106 -23.38 11.15 7.95
C MET A 106 -22.25 11.82 8.73
N PRO A 107 -22.52 12.53 9.84
CA PRO A 107 -23.83 12.85 10.38
C PRO A 107 -24.63 13.79 9.47
N PRO A 108 -25.97 13.75 9.53
CA PRO A 108 -26.85 14.64 8.76
C PRO A 108 -26.60 16.13 9.06
N LYS A 109 -27.13 17.01 8.21
CA LYS A 109 -26.81 18.47 8.22
C LYS A 109 -27.16 19.19 9.53
N ASP A 110 -28.06 18.63 10.34
CA ASP A 110 -28.50 19.13 11.65
C ASP A 110 -27.60 18.69 12.83
N ARG A 111 -26.56 17.89 12.59
CA ARG A 111 -25.68 17.32 13.64
C ARG A 111 -24.24 17.82 13.54
N GLU A 112 -23.55 17.82 14.69
CA GLU A 112 -22.09 17.99 14.76
C GLU A 112 -21.43 16.92 13.89
N LYS A 113 -20.75 17.35 12.81
CA LYS A 113 -20.05 16.42 11.91
C LYS A 113 -18.84 15.78 12.59
N LEU A 114 -18.30 14.72 11.99
CA LEU A 114 -16.99 14.23 12.38
C LEU A 114 -15.93 15.20 11.83
N THR A 115 -14.88 15.45 12.60
CA THR A 115 -13.64 16.05 12.08
C THR A 115 -12.90 15.06 11.18
N SER A 116 -11.92 15.53 10.39
CA SER A 116 -11.04 14.65 9.63
C SER A 116 -10.34 13.62 10.52
N ASP A 117 -9.91 14.01 11.73
CA ASP A 117 -9.34 13.11 12.74
C ASP A 117 -10.34 12.03 13.21
N GLU A 118 -11.58 12.42 13.54
CA GLU A 118 -12.64 11.47 13.93
C GLU A 118 -12.98 10.50 12.78
N ILE A 119 -12.94 10.94 11.52
CA ILE A 119 -13.10 10.08 10.34
C ILE A 119 -11.93 9.09 10.23
N LEU A 120 -10.69 9.59 10.27
CA LEU A 120 -9.47 8.77 10.11
C LEU A 120 -9.36 7.69 11.18
N LYS A 121 -9.74 8.01 12.43
CA LYS A 121 -9.81 7.06 13.54
C LYS A 121 -10.77 5.89 13.27
N ILE A 122 -11.97 6.16 12.75
CA ILE A 122 -12.92 5.09 12.37
C ILE A 122 -12.34 4.21 11.26
N ILE A 123 -11.72 4.81 10.24
CA ILE A 123 -11.14 4.07 9.12
C ILE A 123 -9.95 3.20 9.59
N HIS A 124 -9.09 3.73 10.47
CA HIS A 124 -7.99 2.99 11.13
C HIS A 124 -8.47 1.75 11.85
N TRP A 125 -9.50 1.92 12.67
CA TRP A 125 -10.05 0.85 13.48
C TRP A 125 -10.68 -0.24 12.61
N ILE A 126 -11.43 0.12 11.56
CA ILE A 126 -12.02 -0.86 10.65
C ILE A 126 -10.94 -1.66 9.90
N TYR A 127 -9.93 -0.97 9.34
CA TYR A 127 -8.82 -1.62 8.65
C TYR A 127 -7.97 -2.48 9.62
N SER A 128 -7.86 -2.09 10.90
CA SER A 128 -7.25 -2.90 11.97
C SER A 128 -8.10 -4.11 12.42
N GLY A 129 -8.95 -4.65 11.54
CA GLY A 129 -9.85 -5.78 11.83
C GLY A 129 -11.12 -5.43 12.62
N ALA A 130 -11.48 -4.14 12.70
CA ALA A 130 -12.68 -3.63 13.37
C ALA A 130 -12.91 -4.29 14.75
N ASN A 131 -11.93 -4.21 15.65
CA ASN A 131 -11.97 -4.92 16.93
C ASN A 131 -12.84 -4.16 17.95
N TRP A 132 -13.97 -4.74 18.37
CA TRP A 132 -14.71 -4.23 19.52
C TRP A 132 -13.96 -4.53 20.82
N PRO A 133 -14.10 -3.68 21.85
CA PRO A 133 -13.39 -3.90 23.11
C PRO A 133 -13.85 -5.19 23.78
N THR A 134 -12.90 -5.90 24.38
CA THR A 134 -13.18 -7.09 25.18
C THR A 134 -13.40 -6.68 26.63
N TYR A 135 -14.66 -6.71 27.07
CA TYR A 135 -15.01 -6.57 28.48
C TYR A 135 -14.55 -7.80 29.26
N THR A 136 -13.60 -7.62 30.17
CA THR A 136 -13.42 -8.51 31.32
C THR A 136 -14.46 -8.13 32.38
N ASP A 137 -14.97 -9.09 33.14
CA ASP A 137 -16.12 -8.91 34.05
C ASP A 137 -15.89 -7.93 35.22
N ASP A 138 -14.70 -7.33 35.34
CA ASP A 138 -14.22 -6.53 36.48
C ASP A 138 -14.41 -5.00 36.33
N GLN A 139 -15.10 -4.50 35.29
CA GLN A 139 -15.33 -3.05 35.10
C GLN A 139 -16.80 -2.69 34.82
N GLU A 140 -17.56 -2.44 35.89
CA GLU A 140 -18.78 -1.63 35.81
C GLU A 140 -18.43 -0.17 35.48
N LEU A 141 -19.11 0.40 34.48
CA LEU A 141 -19.03 1.82 34.13
C LEU A 141 -20.43 2.43 34.15
N ASP A 142 -20.73 3.22 35.19
CA ASP A 142 -21.98 3.96 35.32
C ASP A 142 -22.14 5.01 34.20
N ILE A 143 -23.23 4.93 33.44
CA ILE A 143 -23.61 5.93 32.42
C ILE A 143 -25.10 6.25 32.57
N GLU A 144 -25.42 7.40 33.16
CA GLU A 144 -26.80 7.89 33.29
C GLU A 144 -27.33 8.53 31.98
N LYS A 145 -28.55 8.16 31.60
CA LYS A 145 -29.42 8.84 30.59
C LYS A 145 -30.29 9.91 31.30
N PRO A 146 -31.02 10.86 30.65
CA PRO A 146 -31.55 10.89 29.26
C PRO A 146 -31.33 12.27 28.53
N VAL A 147 -31.93 12.62 27.37
CA VAL A 147 -33.34 13.01 27.03
C VAL A 147 -33.57 12.95 25.49
N GLN A 148 -34.82 12.99 25.00
CA GLN A 148 -35.26 12.72 23.61
C GLN A 148 -35.81 13.94 22.83
N GLU A 149 -35.85 13.87 21.49
CA GLU A 149 -36.82 14.38 20.45
C GLU A 149 -36.09 14.41 19.06
N THR A 150 -36.48 13.84 17.89
CA THR A 150 -37.66 13.88 16.96
C THR A 150 -37.74 15.20 16.14
N VAL A 151 -37.81 15.27 14.78
CA VAL A 151 -38.70 14.66 13.75
C VAL A 151 -38.17 14.83 12.27
N GLN A 152 -38.48 13.91 11.32
CA GLN A 152 -38.56 13.91 9.79
C GLN A 152 -37.64 14.78 8.87
N GLU A 153 -36.97 14.29 7.80
CA GLU A 153 -37.39 13.90 6.39
C GLU A 153 -37.81 15.10 5.48
N THR A 154 -37.38 15.33 4.21
CA THR A 154 -37.26 14.48 2.97
C THR A 154 -36.22 15.03 1.91
N VAL A 155 -35.40 14.22 1.19
CA VAL A 155 -35.47 13.62 -0.19
C VAL A 155 -35.00 14.45 -1.44
N SER A 156 -34.02 13.92 -2.21
CA SER A 156 -33.78 13.88 -3.69
C SER A 156 -32.64 14.65 -4.44
N SER A 157 -31.87 13.85 -5.22
CA SER A 157 -30.82 14.09 -6.25
C SER A 157 -31.40 14.23 -7.71
N PRO A 158 -30.66 14.23 -8.87
CA PRO A 158 -29.21 14.06 -9.22
C PRO A 158 -28.67 15.23 -10.15
N SER A 159 -27.71 15.18 -11.11
CA SER A 159 -26.95 14.16 -11.89
C SER A 159 -25.75 14.76 -12.69
N ASP A 160 -24.73 13.96 -13.09
CA ASP A 160 -24.18 13.81 -14.48
C ASP A 160 -22.68 13.35 -14.60
N LYS A 161 -22.29 12.85 -15.80
CA LYS A 161 -21.05 12.09 -16.14
C LYS A 161 -20.49 12.45 -17.55
N VAL A 162 -19.30 11.92 -17.90
CA VAL A 162 -18.72 11.87 -19.27
C VAL A 162 -18.17 10.46 -19.56
N GLU A 163 -18.10 10.06 -20.85
CA GLU A 163 -17.76 8.71 -21.36
C GLU A 163 -16.42 8.68 -22.14
N GLY A 164 -15.93 7.49 -22.54
CA GLY A 164 -14.78 7.39 -23.45
C GLY A 164 -14.28 5.96 -23.76
N GLN A 165 -13.46 5.40 -22.87
CA GLN A 165 -12.62 4.20 -23.05
C GLN A 165 -12.89 3.21 -21.91
N VAL A 166 -12.79 1.89 -22.13
CA VAL A 166 -13.03 0.88 -21.08
C VAL A 166 -11.79 0.75 -20.19
N ASP A 167 -11.93 1.09 -18.90
CA ASP A 167 -10.86 0.96 -17.92
C ASP A 167 -11.04 -0.32 -17.09
N PHE A 168 -9.96 -1.08 -16.92
CA PHE A 168 -10.02 -2.36 -16.22
C PHE A 168 -10.52 -2.22 -14.78
N ASN A 169 -10.05 -1.23 -14.03
CA ASN A 169 -10.33 -1.09 -12.61
C ASN A 169 -11.73 -0.49 -12.36
N ARG A 170 -12.16 0.42 -13.24
CA ARG A 170 -13.45 1.12 -13.18
C ARG A 170 -14.61 0.27 -13.70
N ASP A 171 -14.39 -0.50 -14.77
CA ASP A 171 -15.48 -1.10 -15.56
C ASP A 171 -15.44 -2.65 -15.55
N ILE A 172 -14.27 -3.27 -15.64
CA ILE A 172 -14.11 -4.74 -15.75
C ILE A 172 -14.02 -5.42 -14.38
N LEU A 173 -13.18 -4.92 -13.50
CA LEU A 173 -12.94 -5.47 -12.17
C LEU A 173 -14.23 -5.54 -11.32
N PRO A 174 -15.20 -4.60 -11.40
CA PRO A 174 -16.50 -4.77 -10.74
C PRO A 174 -17.35 -5.92 -11.31
N VAL A 175 -17.18 -6.30 -12.58
CA VAL A 175 -17.84 -7.46 -13.18
C VAL A 175 -17.22 -8.76 -12.65
N PHE A 176 -15.88 -8.82 -12.55
CA PHE A 176 -15.19 -9.97 -11.96
C PHE A 176 -15.44 -10.07 -10.45
N ALA A 177 -15.48 -8.95 -9.72
CA ALA A 177 -15.78 -8.94 -8.29
C ALA A 177 -17.20 -9.41 -7.96
N LYS A 178 -18.18 -9.10 -8.82
CA LYS A 178 -19.55 -9.59 -8.64
C LYS A 178 -19.69 -11.08 -8.99
N ASN A 179 -19.09 -11.52 -10.09
CA ASN A 179 -19.43 -12.80 -10.73
C ASN A 179 -18.35 -13.90 -10.61
N CYS A 180 -17.07 -13.53 -10.43
CA CYS A 180 -15.91 -14.42 -10.59
C CYS A 180 -15.08 -14.62 -9.31
N ILE A 181 -14.76 -13.55 -8.54
CA ILE A 181 -13.84 -13.60 -7.38
C ILE A 181 -14.28 -14.62 -6.32
N LYS A 182 -15.58 -14.91 -6.19
CA LYS A 182 -16.14 -15.96 -5.30
C LYS A 182 -15.46 -17.33 -5.47
N CYS A 183 -14.93 -17.61 -6.66
CA CYS A 183 -14.14 -18.82 -6.93
C CYS A 183 -12.71 -18.48 -7.40
N HIS A 184 -12.54 -17.41 -8.17
CA HIS A 184 -11.26 -16.96 -8.76
C HIS A 184 -10.66 -15.78 -7.99
N GLY A 185 -10.59 -15.89 -6.67
CA GLY A 185 -9.93 -14.94 -5.77
C GLY A 185 -8.79 -15.61 -5.01
N THR A 186 -7.96 -14.80 -4.35
CA THR A 186 -6.78 -15.22 -3.57
C THR A 186 -7.06 -16.11 -2.35
N ASP A 187 -8.33 -16.35 -1.97
CA ASP A 187 -8.73 -17.27 -0.90
C ASP A 187 -8.86 -18.73 -1.39
N ASP A 188 -7.85 -19.56 -1.09
CA ASP A 188 -7.72 -21.01 -1.39
C ASP A 188 -9.04 -21.80 -1.62
N LYS A 189 -9.41 -22.03 -2.91
CA LYS A 189 -10.08 -23.28 -3.37
C LYS A 189 -10.29 -23.54 -4.87
N ALA A 190 -10.08 -22.59 -5.78
CA ALA A 190 -10.04 -22.89 -7.22
C ALA A 190 -8.60 -22.84 -7.77
N ALA A 191 -8.36 -23.47 -8.92
CA ALA A 191 -7.02 -23.62 -9.48
C ALA A 191 -6.57 -22.39 -10.28
N ASP A 192 -5.30 -22.04 -10.13
CA ASP A 192 -4.38 -21.37 -11.06
C ASP A 192 -4.83 -20.06 -11.77
N LEU A 193 -5.97 -19.48 -11.41
CA LEU A 193 -6.52 -18.26 -12.04
C LEU A 193 -7.12 -17.31 -11.00
N GLY A 194 -6.39 -16.22 -10.71
CA GLY A 194 -6.87 -15.06 -9.96
C GLY A 194 -7.51 -14.02 -10.89
N LEU A 195 -8.68 -13.52 -10.51
CA LEU A 195 -9.46 -12.48 -11.22
C LEU A 195 -9.78 -11.28 -10.30
N ASP A 196 -9.07 -11.16 -9.19
CA ASP A 196 -9.28 -10.15 -8.13
C ASP A 196 -8.40 -8.90 -8.25
N SER A 197 -7.40 -8.93 -9.12
CA SER A 197 -6.54 -7.77 -9.41
C SER A 197 -5.93 -7.85 -10.82
N ALA A 198 -5.50 -6.70 -11.33
CA ALA A 198 -4.74 -6.62 -12.58
C ALA A 198 -3.46 -7.47 -12.55
N ILE A 199 -2.77 -7.48 -11.40
CA ILE A 199 -1.52 -8.23 -11.20
C ILE A 199 -1.81 -9.74 -11.24
N ALA A 200 -2.75 -10.23 -10.43
CA ALA A 200 -3.07 -11.66 -10.37
C ALA A 200 -3.58 -12.21 -11.72
N LEU A 201 -4.34 -11.42 -12.48
CA LEU A 201 -4.81 -11.81 -13.81
C LEU A 201 -3.70 -11.74 -14.87
N SER A 202 -2.80 -10.76 -14.79
CA SER A 202 -1.61 -10.69 -15.66
C SER A 202 -0.67 -11.88 -15.41
N GLU A 203 -0.42 -12.22 -14.14
CA GLU A 203 0.38 -13.38 -13.73
C GLU A 203 -0.27 -14.71 -14.14
N ALA A 204 -1.57 -14.88 -13.92
CA ALA A 204 -2.31 -16.06 -14.37
C ALA A 204 -2.33 -16.20 -15.91
N ASN A 205 -2.34 -15.08 -16.64
CA ASN A 205 -2.30 -15.04 -18.09
C ASN A 205 -0.88 -15.00 -18.68
N ALA A 206 0.17 -15.27 -17.89
CA ALA A 206 1.56 -15.24 -18.36
C ALA A 206 1.87 -16.24 -19.50
N ASP A 207 0.99 -17.20 -19.77
CA ASP A 207 1.08 -18.15 -20.89
C ASP A 207 0.26 -17.76 -22.14
N GLY A 208 -0.45 -16.62 -22.07
CA GLY A 208 -1.25 -16.03 -23.14
C GLY A 208 -2.54 -16.75 -23.52
N LYS A 209 -3.02 -17.74 -22.74
CA LYS A 209 -4.20 -18.56 -23.14
C LYS A 209 -5.53 -18.09 -22.55
N ILE A 210 -5.51 -17.40 -21.41
CA ILE A 210 -6.73 -17.02 -20.69
C ILE A 210 -7.36 -15.79 -21.36
N ILE A 211 -6.53 -14.82 -21.72
CA ILE A 211 -6.87 -13.62 -22.49
C ILE A 211 -5.81 -13.44 -23.58
N VAL A 212 -6.24 -13.27 -24.82
CA VAL A 212 -5.41 -12.90 -25.97
C VAL A 212 -5.71 -11.43 -26.30
N PRO A 213 -4.81 -10.48 -25.97
CA PRO A 213 -4.98 -9.06 -26.30
C PRO A 213 -5.32 -8.84 -27.77
N GLY A 214 -6.38 -8.06 -28.03
CA GLY A 214 -6.90 -7.80 -29.37
C GLY A 214 -7.74 -8.93 -29.98
N ASN A 215 -7.90 -10.09 -29.33
CA ASN A 215 -8.65 -11.22 -29.88
C ASN A 215 -9.55 -11.94 -28.84
N PRO A 216 -10.82 -11.51 -28.68
CA PRO A 216 -11.78 -12.20 -27.82
C PRO A 216 -12.04 -13.65 -28.26
N GLU A 217 -12.09 -13.93 -29.56
CA GLU A 217 -12.49 -15.26 -30.07
C GLU A 217 -11.43 -16.34 -29.77
N GLU A 218 -10.17 -15.95 -29.54
CA GLU A 218 -9.11 -16.86 -29.09
C GLU A 218 -8.95 -16.89 -27.55
N SER A 219 -9.44 -15.88 -26.83
CA SER A 219 -9.40 -15.78 -25.37
C SER A 219 -10.29 -16.84 -24.69
N GLU A 220 -9.73 -17.71 -23.87
CA GLU A 220 -10.53 -18.72 -23.14
C GLU A 220 -11.57 -18.07 -22.20
N LEU A 221 -11.22 -16.97 -21.53
CA LEU A 221 -12.15 -16.21 -20.68
C LEU A 221 -13.42 -15.79 -21.44
N PHE A 222 -13.26 -15.24 -22.66
CA PHE A 222 -14.38 -14.73 -23.44
C PHE A 222 -15.28 -15.87 -23.96
N LYS A 223 -14.69 -17.01 -24.36
CA LYS A 223 -15.46 -18.21 -24.73
C LYS A 223 -16.33 -18.67 -23.56
N ARG A 224 -15.75 -18.81 -22.36
CA ARG A 224 -16.40 -19.33 -21.15
C ARG A 224 -17.62 -18.51 -20.71
N ILE A 225 -17.56 -17.19 -20.81
CA ILE A 225 -18.69 -16.30 -20.46
C ILE A 225 -19.74 -16.17 -21.57
N SER A 226 -19.44 -16.65 -22.78
CA SER A 226 -20.30 -16.54 -23.98
C SER A 226 -20.99 -17.86 -24.35
N LEU A 227 -20.81 -18.92 -23.56
CA LEU A 227 -21.47 -20.21 -23.75
C LEU A 227 -22.99 -20.14 -23.46
N PRO A 228 -23.79 -21.07 -24.01
CA PRO A 228 -25.20 -21.25 -23.61
C PRO A 228 -25.36 -21.51 -22.11
N VAL A 229 -26.45 -21.04 -21.51
CA VAL A 229 -26.72 -21.16 -20.06
C VAL A 229 -26.97 -22.62 -19.62
N ASP A 230 -27.23 -23.52 -20.57
CA ASP A 230 -27.33 -24.97 -20.39
C ASP A 230 -26.03 -25.74 -20.70
N ASP A 231 -24.93 -25.05 -21.02
CA ASP A 231 -23.61 -25.65 -21.19
C ASP A 231 -22.95 -25.95 -19.83
N GLY A 232 -22.19 -27.05 -19.74
CA GLY A 232 -21.51 -27.47 -18.53
C GLY A 232 -20.19 -26.74 -18.26
N ASP A 233 -19.63 -26.06 -19.26
CA ASP A 233 -18.36 -25.34 -19.18
C ASP A 233 -18.53 -23.80 -19.00
N ILE A 234 -19.76 -23.29 -18.89
CA ILE A 234 -20.09 -21.86 -18.71
C ILE A 234 -19.55 -21.30 -17.40
N MET A 235 -19.09 -20.04 -17.43
CA MET A 235 -18.64 -19.30 -16.25
C MET A 235 -19.47 -18.01 -16.04
N PRO A 236 -19.95 -17.72 -14.81
CA PRO A 236 -19.89 -18.58 -13.63
C PRO A 236 -20.79 -19.83 -13.76
N PRO A 237 -20.46 -20.93 -13.06
CA PRO A 237 -21.30 -22.12 -13.03
C PRO A 237 -22.70 -21.82 -12.46
N THR A 238 -23.72 -22.53 -12.96
CA THR A 238 -25.14 -22.26 -12.67
C THR A 238 -25.57 -22.56 -11.23
N ASP A 239 -24.75 -23.24 -10.44
CA ASP A 239 -24.90 -23.41 -8.99
C ASP A 239 -24.07 -22.41 -8.16
N ALA A 240 -23.16 -21.68 -8.80
CA ALA A 240 -22.26 -20.71 -8.19
C ALA A 240 -22.70 -19.25 -8.39
N GLY A 241 -23.34 -18.89 -9.49
CA GLY A 241 -23.82 -17.52 -9.76
C GLY A 241 -24.76 -17.39 -10.96
N ASP A 242 -25.32 -16.20 -11.15
CA ASP A 242 -26.08 -15.85 -12.36
C ASP A 242 -25.13 -15.65 -13.56
N PRO A 243 -25.50 -16.06 -14.79
CA PRO A 243 -24.74 -15.74 -15.99
C PRO A 243 -24.58 -14.22 -16.20
N LEU A 244 -23.49 -13.80 -16.86
CA LEU A 244 -23.24 -12.39 -17.16
C LEU A 244 -24.31 -11.82 -18.10
N THR A 245 -24.64 -10.54 -17.93
CA THR A 245 -25.53 -9.85 -18.88
C THR A 245 -24.81 -9.62 -20.21
N GLN A 246 -25.58 -9.47 -21.30
CA GLN A 246 -25.01 -9.15 -22.62
C GLN A 246 -24.21 -7.82 -22.62
N GLU A 247 -24.57 -6.89 -21.75
CA GLU A 247 -23.83 -5.65 -21.49
C GLU A 247 -22.45 -5.94 -20.84
N GLN A 248 -22.41 -6.81 -19.83
CA GLN A 248 -21.15 -7.23 -19.19
C GLN A 248 -20.24 -8.05 -20.12
N ILE A 249 -20.83 -8.93 -20.94
CA ILE A 249 -20.10 -9.70 -21.97
C ILE A 249 -19.55 -8.75 -23.05
N GLY A 250 -20.36 -7.77 -23.49
CA GLY A 250 -19.92 -6.73 -24.44
C GLY A 250 -18.79 -5.85 -23.90
N LEU A 251 -18.84 -5.49 -22.62
CA LEU A 251 -17.81 -4.70 -21.95
C LEU A 251 -16.47 -5.46 -21.85
N ILE A 252 -16.50 -6.74 -21.45
CA ILE A 252 -15.31 -7.61 -21.44
C ILE A 252 -14.78 -7.83 -22.86
N ARG A 253 -15.68 -8.01 -23.85
CA ARG A 253 -15.29 -8.10 -25.26
C ARG A 253 -14.54 -6.85 -25.72
N GLN A 254 -15.12 -5.68 -25.49
CA GLN A 254 -14.54 -4.39 -25.89
C GLN A 254 -13.19 -4.17 -25.21
N TRP A 255 -13.05 -4.47 -23.92
CA TRP A 255 -11.77 -4.38 -23.23
C TRP A 255 -10.69 -5.29 -23.85
N ILE A 256 -11.03 -6.52 -24.24
CA ILE A 256 -10.09 -7.42 -24.92
C ILE A 256 -9.76 -6.90 -26.34
N GLU A 257 -10.74 -6.39 -27.09
CA GLU A 257 -10.54 -5.75 -28.40
C GLU A 257 -9.67 -4.47 -28.31
N GLU A 258 -9.79 -3.71 -27.21
CA GLU A 258 -8.94 -2.56 -26.83
C GLU A 258 -7.56 -2.97 -26.28
N GLY A 259 -7.18 -4.26 -26.38
CA GLY A 259 -5.85 -4.77 -26.03
C GLY A 259 -5.71 -5.29 -24.59
N ALA A 260 -6.81 -5.51 -23.87
CA ALA A 260 -6.84 -5.96 -22.48
C ALA A 260 -6.01 -5.09 -21.52
N ASN A 261 -6.00 -3.77 -21.75
CA ASN A 261 -5.21 -2.80 -20.99
C ASN A 261 -5.69 -2.73 -19.52
N PHE A 262 -4.78 -2.92 -18.56
CA PHE A 262 -5.07 -2.95 -17.13
C PHE A 262 -5.09 -1.57 -16.43
N GLY A 263 -4.85 -0.49 -17.19
CA GLY A 263 -4.50 0.83 -16.64
C GLY A 263 -3.01 0.94 -16.34
N GLU A 264 -2.54 2.11 -15.89
CA GLU A 264 -1.11 2.42 -15.70
C GLU A 264 -0.43 1.71 -14.50
N THR A 265 -0.40 0.38 -14.49
CA THR A 265 0.76 -0.34 -13.97
C THR A 265 1.83 -0.31 -15.05
N GLY A 266 2.84 0.56 -14.90
CA GLY A 266 3.75 0.96 -15.98
C GLY A 266 4.48 -0.18 -16.70
N SER A 267 3.91 -0.64 -17.81
CA SER A 267 4.65 -1.15 -18.97
C SER A 267 5.34 0.03 -19.68
N GLU A 268 6.53 -0.21 -20.22
CA GLU A 268 7.29 0.82 -20.94
C GLU A 268 6.62 1.11 -22.30
N ASP A 269 5.91 2.23 -22.40
CA ASP A 269 5.13 2.58 -23.59
C ASP A 269 6.03 2.99 -24.76
N GLU A 270 5.92 2.30 -25.90
CA GLU A 270 6.81 2.37 -27.07
C GLU A 270 6.69 3.71 -27.82
N THR A 271 7.24 4.78 -27.24
CA THR A 271 7.16 6.13 -27.80
C THR A 271 8.48 6.62 -28.38
N THR A 272 8.54 6.56 -29.71
CA THR A 272 9.59 7.08 -30.61
C THR A 272 10.98 6.44 -30.50
N ASP A 273 11.30 5.69 -31.56
CA ASP A 273 12.62 5.17 -31.93
C ASP A 273 13.64 6.31 -32.15
N SER A 274 14.13 6.87 -31.05
CA SER A 274 15.33 7.68 -31.00
C SER A 274 16.50 6.73 -30.73
N GLU A 275 17.42 6.60 -31.68
CA GLU A 275 18.58 5.70 -31.61
C GLU A 275 19.53 6.14 -30.48
N VAL A 276 19.24 5.73 -29.24
CA VAL A 276 20.05 6.04 -28.06
C VAL A 276 21.35 5.25 -28.15
N GLU A 277 22.42 5.93 -28.56
CA GLU A 277 23.77 5.40 -28.57
C GLU A 277 24.14 4.89 -27.17
N LEU A 278 24.09 3.56 -27.00
CA LEU A 278 24.25 2.90 -25.71
C LEU A 278 25.66 3.14 -25.18
N VAL A 279 25.76 3.99 -24.15
CA VAL A 279 27.04 4.31 -23.49
C VAL A 279 27.70 3.02 -22.99
N GLN A 280 28.85 2.69 -23.57
CA GLN A 280 29.64 1.52 -23.20
C GLN A 280 30.75 1.91 -22.21
N VAL A 281 30.93 1.11 -21.17
CA VAL A 281 32.07 1.19 -20.25
C VAL A 281 33.03 0.01 -20.45
N PRO A 282 34.27 0.05 -19.93
CA PRO A 282 35.14 -1.12 -19.92
C PRO A 282 34.48 -2.29 -19.15
N PRO A 283 34.72 -3.56 -19.51
CA PRO A 283 34.22 -4.69 -18.75
C PRO A 283 34.80 -4.71 -17.33
N ALA A 284 33.98 -5.11 -16.35
CA ALA A 284 34.42 -5.33 -14.98
C ALA A 284 35.48 -6.46 -14.91
N SER A 285 36.42 -6.36 -13.98
CA SER A 285 37.44 -7.40 -13.78
C SER A 285 36.83 -8.66 -13.16
N ASP A 286 37.07 -9.83 -13.75
CA ASP A 286 36.66 -11.14 -13.21
C ASP A 286 37.03 -11.29 -11.72
N GLN A 287 38.22 -10.82 -11.33
CA GLN A 287 38.69 -10.88 -9.94
C GLN A 287 37.84 -10.01 -9.00
N ALA A 288 37.31 -8.89 -9.48
CA ALA A 288 36.45 -8.00 -8.70
C ALA A 288 35.03 -8.57 -8.59
N MET A 289 34.47 -9.12 -9.68
CA MET A 289 33.17 -9.81 -9.68
C MET A 289 33.20 -10.99 -8.71
N VAL A 290 34.22 -11.86 -8.80
CA VAL A 290 34.41 -12.99 -7.86
C VAL A 290 34.62 -12.52 -6.41
N ALA A 291 35.27 -11.36 -6.17
CA ALA A 291 35.40 -10.82 -4.81
C ALA A 291 34.06 -10.37 -4.21
N LEU A 292 33.14 -9.86 -5.03
CA LEU A 292 31.78 -9.50 -4.61
C LEU A 292 30.93 -10.77 -4.37
N GLU A 293 30.98 -11.75 -5.28
CA GLU A 293 30.33 -13.06 -5.11
C GLU A 293 30.80 -13.79 -3.84
N VAL A 294 32.11 -13.80 -3.57
CA VAL A 294 32.71 -14.42 -2.36
C VAL A 294 32.30 -13.69 -1.08
N LYS A 295 31.95 -12.39 -1.14
CA LYS A 295 31.35 -11.66 -0.02
C LYS A 295 29.83 -11.94 0.11
N GLY A 296 29.22 -12.63 -0.86
CA GLY A 296 27.80 -12.99 -0.89
C GLY A 296 26.90 -11.97 -1.59
N ALA A 297 27.49 -11.06 -2.39
CA ALA A 297 26.73 -10.12 -3.21
C ALA A 297 26.35 -10.76 -4.56
N LEU A 298 25.15 -10.45 -5.06
CA LEU A 298 24.77 -10.73 -6.44
C LEU A 298 25.30 -9.60 -7.33
N ALA A 299 26.39 -9.87 -8.07
CA ALA A 299 26.99 -8.92 -9.00
C ALA A 299 26.78 -9.42 -10.45
N VAL A 300 25.96 -8.73 -11.25
CA VAL A 300 25.60 -9.19 -12.62
C VAL A 300 25.53 -8.03 -13.62
N PRO A 301 25.72 -8.27 -14.94
CA PRO A 301 25.50 -7.25 -15.97
C PRO A 301 24.05 -6.74 -15.97
N LEU A 302 23.88 -5.43 -16.17
CA LEU A 302 22.58 -4.76 -16.23
C LEU A 302 21.91 -4.91 -17.60
N ALA A 303 22.69 -4.85 -18.69
CA ALA A 303 22.20 -4.94 -20.06
C ALA A 303 23.28 -5.53 -20.99
N GLN A 304 22.84 -6.08 -22.13
CA GLN A 304 23.77 -6.55 -23.17
C GLN A 304 24.49 -5.35 -23.81
N ASN A 305 25.75 -5.55 -24.18
CA ASN A 305 26.58 -4.59 -24.93
C ASN A 305 26.81 -3.21 -24.26
N THR A 306 26.60 -3.05 -22.94
CA THR A 306 26.94 -1.81 -22.20
C THR A 306 28.10 -1.98 -21.21
N ASN A 307 28.30 -3.20 -20.68
CA ASN A 307 29.19 -3.54 -19.56
C ASN A 307 28.85 -2.88 -18.21
N PHE A 308 27.73 -2.16 -18.08
CA PHE A 308 27.23 -1.75 -16.76
C PHE A 308 26.82 -2.96 -15.94
N ILE A 309 27.04 -2.90 -14.63
CA ILE A 309 26.65 -3.93 -13.66
C ILE A 309 25.69 -3.38 -12.60
N GLN A 310 24.92 -4.30 -12.02
CA GLN A 310 24.24 -4.13 -10.75
C GLN A 310 24.92 -4.96 -9.67
N VAL A 311 24.94 -4.45 -8.43
CA VAL A 311 25.41 -5.20 -7.25
C VAL A 311 24.36 -5.12 -6.14
N ASP A 312 23.88 -6.29 -5.71
CA ASP A 312 22.90 -6.44 -4.64
C ASP A 312 23.49 -7.16 -3.42
N PHE A 313 23.42 -6.53 -2.25
CA PHE A 313 23.88 -7.11 -0.99
C PHE A 313 22.75 -7.60 -0.05
N SER A 314 21.47 -7.52 -0.44
CA SER A 314 20.32 -7.77 0.42
C SER A 314 20.37 -9.13 1.15
N GLN A 315 20.88 -10.16 0.48
CA GLN A 315 21.05 -11.54 0.98
C GLN A 315 22.09 -11.66 2.12
N VAL A 316 22.97 -10.69 2.26
CA VAL A 316 24.04 -10.62 3.29
C VAL A 316 24.09 -9.26 3.99
N SER A 317 22.99 -8.50 3.93
CA SER A 317 22.92 -7.10 4.37
C SER A 317 23.38 -6.89 5.81
N ASP A 318 23.02 -7.82 6.70
CA ASP A 318 23.44 -7.83 8.12
C ASP A 318 24.96 -7.91 8.34
N GLN A 319 25.71 -8.34 7.32
CA GLN A 319 27.16 -8.48 7.30
C GLN A 319 27.85 -7.38 6.45
N ILE A 320 27.12 -6.39 5.94
CA ILE A 320 27.67 -5.24 5.22
C ILE A 320 27.71 -4.00 6.12
N GLY A 321 28.81 -3.26 6.00
CA GLY A 321 29.11 -2.00 6.65
C GLY A 321 30.17 -1.25 5.85
N ASP A 322 30.56 -0.07 6.30
CA ASP A 322 31.41 0.88 5.55
C ASP A 322 32.74 0.28 5.05
N GLU A 323 33.34 -0.63 5.82
CA GLU A 323 34.60 -1.30 5.46
C GLU A 323 34.46 -2.20 4.22
N HIS A 324 33.26 -2.75 3.99
CA HIS A 324 32.95 -3.63 2.87
C HIS A 324 32.72 -2.89 1.56
N LEU A 325 32.33 -1.61 1.60
CA LEU A 325 32.14 -0.80 0.39
C LEU A 325 33.44 -0.66 -0.42
N SER A 326 34.60 -0.79 0.22
CA SER A 326 35.91 -0.84 -0.43
C SER A 326 36.01 -1.87 -1.57
N LEU A 327 35.26 -2.97 -1.47
CA LEU A 327 35.16 -4.03 -2.50
C LEU A 327 34.53 -3.56 -3.82
N LEU A 328 33.75 -2.47 -3.81
CA LEU A 328 33.13 -1.89 -5.00
C LEU A 328 34.11 -1.01 -5.80
N THR A 329 35.21 -0.54 -5.18
CA THR A 329 36.17 0.38 -5.82
C THR A 329 36.71 -0.11 -7.18
N PRO A 330 37.03 -1.41 -7.38
CA PRO A 330 37.52 -1.92 -8.67
C PRO A 330 36.47 -2.01 -9.78
N VAL A 331 35.19 -1.74 -9.49
CA VAL A 331 34.08 -1.74 -10.46
C VAL A 331 33.37 -0.37 -10.54
N ALA A 332 34.04 0.70 -10.09
CA ALA A 332 33.43 2.02 -9.95
C ALA A 332 33.00 2.69 -11.28
N GLU A 333 33.61 2.32 -12.40
CA GLU A 333 33.18 2.76 -13.73
C GLU A 333 31.95 1.97 -14.24
N GLN A 334 31.76 0.74 -13.76
CA GLN A 334 30.74 -0.20 -14.23
C GLN A 334 29.46 -0.19 -13.39
N LEU A 335 29.55 0.15 -12.10
CA LEU A 335 28.43 0.09 -11.18
C LEU A 335 27.38 1.16 -11.50
N SER A 336 26.23 0.74 -12.03
CA SER A 336 25.10 1.63 -12.33
C SER A 336 23.89 1.42 -11.40
N TRP A 337 23.84 0.30 -10.69
CA TRP A 337 22.80 -0.01 -9.71
C TRP A 337 23.42 -0.64 -8.46
N LEU A 338 23.06 -0.14 -7.27
CA LEU A 338 23.62 -0.62 -6.00
C LEU A 338 22.52 -0.75 -4.93
N ASN A 339 22.45 -1.92 -4.30
CA ASN A 339 21.57 -2.17 -3.16
C ASN A 339 22.33 -2.51 -1.88
N LEU A 340 22.19 -1.61 -0.91
CA LEU A 340 22.73 -1.65 0.45
C LEU A 340 21.60 -1.64 1.50
N SER A 341 20.35 -1.90 1.11
CA SER A 341 19.21 -1.95 2.04
C SER A 341 19.45 -2.91 3.21
N LYS A 342 18.99 -2.50 4.40
CA LYS A 342 19.10 -3.20 5.68
C LYS A 342 20.54 -3.47 6.15
N SER A 343 21.54 -2.82 5.54
CA SER A 343 22.94 -2.90 5.96
C SER A 343 23.32 -1.92 7.07
N LYS A 344 24.48 -2.14 7.67
CA LYS A 344 25.09 -1.28 8.71
C LYS A 344 25.98 -0.21 8.09
N VAL A 345 25.63 0.27 6.89
CA VAL A 345 26.33 1.38 6.24
C VAL A 345 25.90 2.70 6.89
N SER A 346 26.90 3.53 7.20
CA SER A 346 26.75 4.84 7.83
C SER A 346 27.11 5.97 6.87
N ASP A 347 26.89 7.22 7.29
CA ASP A 347 27.24 8.42 6.52
C ASP A 347 28.70 8.40 6.04
N ALA A 348 29.62 7.83 6.83
CA ALA A 348 31.03 7.71 6.49
C ALA A 348 31.28 6.73 5.32
N GLY A 349 30.45 5.69 5.16
CA GLY A 349 30.52 4.78 4.02
C GLY A 349 30.15 5.47 2.70
N LEU A 350 29.24 6.45 2.74
CA LEU A 350 28.81 7.18 1.54
C LEU A 350 29.90 8.09 0.95
N GLU A 351 30.95 8.45 1.71
CA GLU A 351 32.12 9.15 1.15
C GLU A 351 32.77 8.34 0.02
N LEU A 352 32.75 7.00 0.10
CA LEU A 352 33.30 6.17 -0.97
C LEU A 352 32.47 6.24 -2.26
N LEU A 353 31.14 6.40 -2.14
CA LEU A 353 30.23 6.44 -3.30
C LEU A 353 30.50 7.63 -4.22
N THR A 354 31.20 8.67 -3.74
CA THR A 354 31.63 9.84 -4.55
C THR A 354 32.42 9.50 -5.83
N LYS A 355 32.97 8.29 -5.91
CA LYS A 355 33.77 7.80 -7.05
C LYS A 355 32.92 7.14 -8.16
N PHE A 356 31.67 6.82 -7.88
CA PHE A 356 30.83 5.94 -8.70
C PHE A 356 29.95 6.77 -9.65
N THR A 357 30.59 7.55 -10.53
CA THR A 357 29.93 8.58 -11.34
C THR A 357 28.84 8.05 -12.30
N ASN A 358 28.83 6.75 -12.58
CA ASN A 358 27.82 6.08 -13.42
C ASN A 358 26.65 5.45 -12.63
N LEU A 359 26.62 5.61 -11.30
CA LEU A 359 25.56 5.10 -10.42
C LEU A 359 24.23 5.83 -10.70
N LYS A 360 23.25 5.10 -11.23
CA LYS A 360 21.91 5.59 -11.59
C LYS A 360 20.84 5.25 -10.55
N ARG A 361 20.92 4.11 -9.88
CA ARG A 361 19.97 3.70 -8.84
C ARG A 361 20.68 3.28 -7.56
N LEU A 362 20.27 3.87 -6.43
CA LEU A 362 20.83 3.59 -5.11
C LEU A 362 19.73 3.27 -4.09
N HIS A 363 19.85 2.11 -3.45
CA HIS A 363 18.93 1.57 -2.44
C HIS A 363 19.62 1.56 -1.06
N LEU A 364 19.10 2.35 -0.11
CA LEU A 364 19.61 2.55 1.27
C LEU A 364 18.53 2.25 2.33
N GLU A 365 17.48 1.51 2.00
CA GLU A 365 16.31 1.30 2.84
C GLU A 365 16.65 0.66 4.20
N ASN A 366 16.26 1.29 5.31
CA ASN A 366 16.52 0.84 6.69
C ASN A 366 18.03 0.70 7.03
N THR A 367 18.85 1.61 6.49
CA THR A 367 20.26 1.79 6.90
C THR A 367 20.38 2.89 7.96
N GLU A 368 21.57 3.06 8.55
CA GLU A 368 21.80 4.06 9.61
C GLU A 368 21.94 5.51 9.09
N ILE A 369 21.95 5.72 7.77
CA ILE A 369 22.17 6.99 7.06
C ILE A 369 21.33 8.16 7.61
N GLY A 370 22.00 9.29 7.85
CA GLY A 370 21.46 10.58 8.27
C GLY A 370 21.84 11.72 7.32
N ASP A 371 21.54 12.96 7.73
CA ASP A 371 21.64 14.14 6.87
C ASP A 371 23.05 14.41 6.32
N ALA A 372 24.10 14.02 7.06
CA ALA A 372 25.48 14.19 6.61
C ALA A 372 25.85 13.23 5.46
N GLY A 373 25.21 12.06 5.38
CA GLY A 373 25.40 11.10 4.30
C GLY A 373 24.98 11.64 2.93
N LEU A 374 23.90 12.43 2.88
CA LEU A 374 23.38 13.01 1.63
C LEU A 374 24.35 14.02 0.98
N ALA A 375 25.16 14.71 1.79
CA ALA A 375 26.16 15.66 1.29
C ALA A 375 27.21 14.99 0.37
N HIS A 376 27.52 13.70 0.61
CA HIS A 376 28.40 12.93 -0.26
C HIS A 376 27.73 12.58 -1.60
N LEU A 377 26.42 12.30 -1.60
CA LEU A 377 25.69 11.87 -2.79
C LEU A 377 25.60 12.97 -3.87
N LYS A 378 25.70 14.26 -3.51
CA LYS A 378 25.77 15.40 -4.46
C LYS A 378 26.78 15.24 -5.59
N SER A 379 27.83 14.45 -5.37
CA SER A 379 28.89 14.17 -6.34
C SER A 379 28.53 13.12 -7.41
N LEU A 380 27.32 12.54 -7.37
CA LEU A 380 26.83 11.54 -8.32
C LEU A 380 26.03 12.20 -9.47
N PRO A 381 26.65 12.57 -10.61
CA PRO A 381 25.97 13.34 -11.65
C PRO A 381 24.85 12.56 -12.36
N ASN A 382 24.88 11.23 -12.33
CA ASN A 382 23.96 10.36 -13.05
C ASN A 382 22.92 9.68 -12.15
N LEU A 383 22.81 10.04 -10.86
CA LEU A 383 21.86 9.41 -9.95
C LEU A 383 20.42 9.79 -10.31
N GLU A 384 19.62 8.81 -10.77
CA GLU A 384 18.24 8.97 -11.23
C GLU A 384 17.20 8.50 -10.19
N TYR A 385 17.57 7.52 -9.35
CA TYR A 385 16.71 6.89 -8.34
C TYR A 385 17.45 6.79 -6.99
N LEU A 386 16.79 7.19 -5.91
CA LEU A 386 17.31 7.10 -4.55
C LEU A 386 16.21 6.64 -3.57
N ASN A 387 16.40 5.50 -2.90
CA ASN A 387 15.48 5.04 -1.85
C ASN A 387 16.09 5.20 -0.45
N LEU A 388 15.45 6.02 0.38
CA LEU A 388 15.84 6.34 1.76
C LEU A 388 14.79 5.86 2.79
N TYR A 389 13.87 4.98 2.41
CA TYR A 389 12.82 4.47 3.30
C TYR A 389 13.39 3.99 4.63
N GLY A 390 12.83 4.45 5.76
CA GLY A 390 13.23 4.01 7.09
C GLY A 390 14.62 4.45 7.57
N THR A 391 15.23 5.47 6.96
CA THR A 391 16.54 6.04 7.36
C THR A 391 16.39 7.24 8.31
N ASN A 392 17.51 7.80 8.80
CA ASN A 392 17.53 8.89 9.78
C ASN A 392 17.40 10.32 9.18
N ILE A 393 17.19 10.46 7.86
CA ILE A 393 17.08 11.76 7.14
C ILE A 393 16.00 12.66 7.73
N SER A 394 16.28 13.97 7.85
CA SER A 394 15.34 15.02 8.25
C SER A 394 15.17 16.09 7.15
N ASP A 395 14.31 17.08 7.40
CA ASP A 395 14.13 18.26 6.55
C ASP A 395 15.45 19.02 6.28
N THR A 396 16.44 18.88 7.17
CA THR A 396 17.78 19.45 6.99
C THR A 396 18.50 18.79 5.82
N GLY A 397 18.46 17.47 5.74
CA GLY A 397 19.09 16.69 4.66
C GLY A 397 18.42 16.90 3.30
N LEU A 398 17.14 17.28 3.25
CA LEU A 398 16.45 17.56 1.99
C LEU A 398 17.09 18.71 1.19
N GLN A 399 17.75 19.65 1.86
CA GLN A 399 18.49 20.72 1.19
C GLN A 399 19.62 20.18 0.32
N GLU A 400 20.23 19.05 0.71
CA GLU A 400 21.32 18.42 -0.03
C GLU A 400 20.86 17.77 -1.35
N LEU A 401 19.57 17.46 -1.49
CA LEU A 401 19.00 16.85 -2.69
C LEU A 401 18.75 17.85 -3.82
N THR A 402 18.81 19.16 -3.54
CA THR A 402 18.52 20.21 -4.53
C THR A 402 19.56 20.26 -5.66
N ASP A 403 20.80 19.89 -5.38
CA ASP A 403 21.90 19.83 -6.36
C ASP A 403 21.84 18.59 -7.29
N LEU A 404 21.07 17.55 -6.94
CA LEU A 404 20.99 16.26 -7.67
C LEU A 404 20.08 16.35 -8.91
N LYS A 405 20.45 17.18 -9.89
CA LYS A 405 19.60 17.59 -11.03
C LYS A 405 19.05 16.46 -11.91
N ASN A 406 19.73 15.31 -11.95
CA ASN A 406 19.27 14.13 -12.71
C ASN A 406 18.44 13.15 -11.88
N LEU A 407 18.26 13.40 -10.57
CA LEU A 407 17.39 12.58 -9.72
C LEU A 407 15.93 12.80 -10.14
N LYS A 408 15.30 11.72 -10.60
CA LYS A 408 13.91 11.66 -11.08
C LYS A 408 12.96 11.13 -10.03
N LYS A 409 13.42 10.21 -9.16
CA LYS A 409 12.58 9.54 -8.17
C LYS A 409 13.26 9.41 -6.82
N ILE A 410 12.53 9.76 -5.76
CA ILE A 410 12.98 9.60 -4.37
C ILE A 410 11.89 9.01 -3.48
N TYR A 411 12.29 8.14 -2.56
CA TYR A 411 11.42 7.57 -1.54
C TYR A 411 11.89 8.01 -0.15
N LEU A 412 10.99 8.65 0.60
CA LEU A 412 11.25 9.27 1.89
C LEU A 412 10.35 8.74 3.03
N TRP A 413 9.48 7.75 2.75
CA TRP A 413 8.55 7.21 3.75
C TRP A 413 9.28 6.64 4.98
N ARG A 414 8.73 6.89 6.18
CA ARG A 414 9.30 6.50 7.49
C ARG A 414 10.72 7.02 7.77
N THR A 415 11.13 8.13 7.13
CA THR A 415 12.28 8.93 7.58
C THR A 415 11.87 9.88 8.73
N LYS A 416 12.73 10.83 9.11
CA LYS A 416 12.45 11.93 10.05
C LYS A 416 12.14 13.25 9.32
N VAL A 417 11.91 13.20 8.02
CA VAL A 417 11.31 14.29 7.25
C VAL A 417 9.91 14.56 7.79
N THR A 418 9.47 15.81 7.81
CA THR A 418 8.13 16.21 8.23
C THR A 418 7.18 16.36 7.03
N GLU A 419 5.87 16.37 7.29
CA GLU A 419 4.90 16.74 6.25
C GLU A 419 5.14 18.17 5.74
N GLU A 420 5.61 19.04 6.62
CA GLU A 420 5.98 20.42 6.34
C GLU A 420 7.24 20.56 5.47
N GLY A 421 8.10 19.54 5.39
CA GLY A 421 9.36 19.53 4.62
C GLY A 421 9.21 19.12 3.13
N ILE A 422 8.14 18.39 2.79
CA ILE A 422 7.88 17.96 1.40
C ILE A 422 7.49 19.13 0.47
N PRO A 423 6.68 20.13 0.88
CA PRO A 423 6.34 21.28 0.04
C PRO A 423 7.55 22.11 -0.45
N GLN A 424 8.60 22.30 0.36
CA GLN A 424 9.79 23.04 -0.10
C GLN A 424 10.62 22.20 -1.06
N LEU A 425 10.73 20.88 -0.85
CA LEU A 425 11.39 19.99 -1.80
C LEU A 425 10.64 19.97 -3.15
N ARG A 426 9.30 19.88 -3.13
CA ARG A 426 8.45 20.00 -4.33
C ARG A 426 8.60 21.37 -5.01
N ALA A 427 8.72 22.45 -4.26
CA ALA A 427 8.95 23.79 -4.81
C ALA A 427 10.37 23.99 -5.38
N ALA A 428 11.38 23.32 -4.82
CA ALA A 428 12.76 23.38 -5.28
C ALA A 428 13.07 22.42 -6.45
N ARG A 429 12.35 21.30 -6.54
CA ARG A 429 12.49 20.24 -7.56
C ARG A 429 11.10 19.79 -8.07
N PRO A 430 10.37 20.62 -8.85
CA PRO A 430 9.01 20.30 -9.30
C PRO A 430 8.90 19.05 -10.19
N GLU A 431 10.00 18.63 -10.80
CA GLU A 431 10.13 17.46 -11.67
C GLU A 431 10.53 16.16 -10.94
N LEU A 432 10.82 16.24 -9.64
CA LEU A 432 11.22 15.08 -8.83
C LEU A 432 9.97 14.33 -8.32
N GLU A 433 9.83 13.06 -8.68
CA GLU A 433 8.81 12.19 -8.12
C GLU A 433 9.15 11.85 -6.66
N ILE A 434 8.51 12.55 -5.73
CA ILE A 434 8.69 12.38 -4.28
C ILE A 434 7.57 11.47 -3.76
N ASN A 435 7.93 10.23 -3.44
CA ASN A 435 7.10 9.31 -2.67
C ASN A 435 7.43 9.51 -1.18
N PHE A 436 6.58 10.24 -0.44
CA PHE A 436 6.74 10.34 1.02
C PHE A 436 6.00 9.23 1.78
N GLY A 437 5.45 8.27 1.03
CA GLY A 437 4.56 7.25 1.52
C GLY A 437 3.13 7.72 1.42
N TRP A 438 2.39 7.00 0.57
CA TRP A 438 0.96 7.01 0.28
C TRP A 438 0.01 7.66 1.32
N GLU A 439 0.30 7.49 2.60
CA GLU A 439 -0.26 8.22 3.75
C GLU A 439 -0.34 9.74 3.53
N TYR A 440 0.76 10.35 3.11
CA TYR A 440 0.87 11.78 2.87
C TYR A 440 0.11 12.22 1.63
N GLU A 441 0.32 11.58 0.47
CA GLU A 441 -0.34 11.98 -0.78
C GLU A 441 -1.86 11.88 -0.67
N LEU A 442 -2.36 10.93 0.12
CA LEU A 442 -3.78 10.73 0.37
C LEU A 442 -4.36 11.73 1.39
N LYS A 443 -3.60 12.09 2.42
CA LYS A 443 -3.95 13.18 3.34
C LYS A 443 -4.12 14.51 2.60
N GLN A 444 -3.21 14.83 1.68
CA GLN A 444 -3.34 16.05 0.85
C GLN A 444 -4.62 16.00 0.01
N LYS A 445 -4.87 14.90 -0.73
CA LYS A 445 -6.12 14.72 -1.52
C LYS A 445 -7.40 14.82 -0.67
N LEU A 446 -7.38 14.41 0.60
CA LEU A 446 -8.52 14.58 1.50
C LEU A 446 -8.70 16.05 1.94
N LEU A 447 -7.61 16.76 2.24
CA LEU A 447 -7.67 18.18 2.62
C LEU A 447 -8.22 19.03 1.46
N ASP A 448 -7.71 18.82 0.25
CA ASP A 448 -8.20 19.48 -0.98
C ASP A 448 -9.70 19.24 -1.21
N ARG A 449 -10.21 18.05 -0.85
CA ARG A 449 -11.62 17.65 -1.01
C ARG A 449 -12.55 18.12 0.10
N LEU A 450 -12.01 18.56 1.24
CA LEU A 450 -12.79 18.96 2.42
C LEU A 450 -12.82 20.47 2.69
N GLU A 451 -12.06 21.27 1.92
CA GLU A 451 -11.91 22.73 2.08
C GLU A 451 -11.37 23.19 3.47
N GLU A 452 -10.90 22.27 4.32
CA GLU A 452 -10.33 22.59 5.64
C GLU A 452 -8.89 23.13 5.50
N PRO A 453 -8.53 24.20 6.22
CA PRO A 453 -7.18 24.76 6.17
C PRO A 453 -6.13 23.78 6.71
N VAL A 454 -5.18 23.41 5.85
CA VAL A 454 -4.08 22.43 6.08
C VAL A 454 -3.42 22.55 7.46
N SER A 455 -3.21 23.79 7.94
CA SER A 455 -2.59 24.11 9.23
C SER A 455 -3.31 23.57 10.47
N LYS A 456 -4.51 22.99 10.32
CA LYS A 456 -5.34 22.43 11.39
C LYS A 456 -5.30 20.89 11.44
N SER A 457 -4.45 20.25 10.63
CA SER A 457 -4.44 18.79 10.40
C SER A 457 -3.12 18.07 10.78
N LEU A 458 -2.18 18.76 11.41
CA LEU A 458 -0.77 18.34 11.52
C LEU A 458 -0.45 17.33 12.66
N GLU A 459 -1.45 16.78 13.36
CA GLU A 459 -1.24 15.78 14.43
C GLU A 459 -1.57 14.32 13.99
N LEU A 460 -1.81 14.11 12.68
CA LEU A 460 -2.32 12.86 12.13
C LEU A 460 -1.22 11.87 11.73
N SER A 461 -0.76 11.04 12.68
CA SER A 461 0.08 9.86 12.37
C SER A 461 -0.40 8.60 13.10
N GLN A 462 -0.92 7.63 12.35
CA GLN A 462 -1.06 6.24 12.80
C GLN A 462 -1.35 5.29 11.61
N THR A 463 -0.54 4.23 11.49
CA THR A 463 -0.19 3.58 10.22
C THR A 463 -1.25 2.66 9.60
N ALA A 464 -2.39 2.46 10.27
CA ALA A 464 -3.49 1.65 9.74
C ALA A 464 -4.69 2.50 9.27
N ALA A 465 -4.67 3.83 9.41
CA ALA A 465 -5.79 4.71 9.06
C ALA A 465 -6.15 4.71 7.57
N ILE A 466 -5.22 4.25 6.73
CA ILE A 466 -5.05 4.88 5.42
C ILE A 466 -5.37 3.91 4.28
N SER A 467 -5.15 2.60 4.45
CA SER A 467 -5.32 1.61 3.36
C SER A 467 -6.74 1.61 2.81
N ALA A 468 -7.72 1.80 3.69
CA ALA A 468 -9.11 1.88 3.31
C ALA A 468 -9.63 3.31 3.00
N ILE A 469 -8.74 4.30 2.93
CA ILE A 469 -9.02 5.61 2.32
C ILE A 469 -8.67 5.60 0.83
N VAL A 470 -7.68 4.78 0.41
CA VAL A 470 -7.12 4.81 -0.95
C VAL A 470 -8.24 4.69 -1.99
N SER A 471 -9.14 3.73 -1.81
CA SER A 471 -10.29 3.48 -2.69
C SER A 471 -11.59 4.20 -2.27
N LEU A 472 -11.46 5.34 -1.56
CA LEU A 472 -12.50 6.37 -1.44
C LEU A 472 -12.17 7.62 -2.29
N VAL A 473 -10.95 7.67 -2.83
CA VAL A 473 -10.32 8.82 -3.47
C VAL A 473 -9.80 8.46 -4.87
N VAL A 474 -9.51 7.18 -5.10
CA VAL A 474 -9.71 6.49 -6.40
C VAL A 474 -11.16 5.99 -6.44
#